data_AF-A0A816DKU4-F1
#
_entry.id   AF-A0A816DKU4-F1
#
_cell.length_a   1.000
_cell.length_b   1.000
_cell.length_c   1.000
_cell.angle_alpha   90.00
_cell.angle_beta   90.00
_cell.angle_gamma   90.00
#
_symmetry.space_group_name_H-M   'P 1'
#
loop_
_entity.id
_entity.type
_entity.pdbx_description
1 polymer ?
#
loop_
_entity_poly.entity_id
_entity_poly.type
_entity_poly.pdbx_seq_one_letter_code
_entity_poly.pdbx_strand_id
1 'polypeptide(L)'
;MGGDALSARTAQHWFNRFKKGNFELDDLPRSGGPMELDVYLLKQLTEEDPRLTLRCLAEQLGCSHTVVEKHLNELDKPWKYGVWIFHELSQHQLQHRADVCMDLMISHRNYQ
;
A
#
# COMPACT_ATOMS: atom_id res chain seq x y z
N MET A 1 47.62 7.72 -6.99
CA MET A 1 46.84 8.88 -6.47
C MET A 1 45.39 8.47 -6.42
N GLY A 2 44.72 8.71 -5.29
CA GLY A 2 43.47 8.05 -4.91
C GLY A 2 42.30 8.33 -5.85
N GLY A 3 41.64 7.26 -6.30
CA GLY A 3 40.50 7.29 -7.23
C GLY A 3 39.17 7.74 -6.60
N ASP A 4 39.23 8.34 -5.41
CA ASP A 4 38.08 8.79 -4.62
C ASP A 4 38.02 10.32 -4.50
N ALA A 5 38.81 11.04 -5.32
CA ALA A 5 38.84 12.49 -5.33
C ALA A 5 37.66 13.05 -6.14
N LEU A 6 37.02 14.10 -5.61
CA LEU A 6 35.94 14.81 -6.29
C LEU A 6 36.43 15.38 -7.64
N SER A 7 35.58 15.28 -8.67
CA SER A 7 35.83 15.93 -9.95
C SER A 7 35.96 17.45 -9.78
N ALA A 8 36.86 18.08 -10.55
CA ALA A 8 37.06 19.53 -10.57
C ALA A 8 35.73 20.29 -10.79
N ARG A 9 34.81 19.72 -11.57
CA ARG A 9 33.48 20.30 -11.84
C ARG A 9 32.59 20.32 -10.60
N THR A 10 32.65 19.27 -9.79
CA THR A 10 31.91 19.17 -8.52
C THR A 10 32.47 20.14 -7.49
N ALA A 11 33.79 20.26 -7.40
CA ALA A 11 34.46 21.23 -6.52
C ALA A 11 34.08 22.68 -6.86
N GLN A 12 34.07 23.04 -8.15
CA GLN A 12 33.64 24.37 -8.61
C GLN A 12 32.16 24.65 -8.30
N HIS A 13 31.29 23.66 -8.45
CA HIS A 13 29.87 23.79 -8.10
C HIS A 13 29.67 24.11 -6.62
N TRP A 14 30.32 23.34 -5.73
CA TRP A 14 30.28 23.58 -4.29
C TRP A 14 30.88 24.94 -3.90
N PHE A 15 32.02 25.31 -4.49
CA PHE A 15 32.63 26.63 -4.24
C PHE A 15 31.68 27.79 -4.59
N ASN A 16 30.97 27.69 -5.71
CA ASN A 16 29.98 28.69 -6.10
C ASN A 16 28.75 28.71 -5.18
N ARG A 17 28.33 27.54 -4.66
CA ARG A 17 27.23 27.43 -3.69
C ARG A 17 27.60 28.12 -2.36
N PHE A 18 28.80 27.85 -1.84
CA PHE A 18 29.32 28.50 -0.63
C PHE A 18 29.52 30.01 -0.81
N LYS A 19 30.00 30.46 -1.98
CA LYS A 19 30.14 31.89 -2.28
C LYS A 19 28.79 32.64 -2.25
N LYS A 20 27.69 31.95 -2.55
CA LYS A 20 26.32 32.47 -2.46
C LYS A 20 25.73 32.42 -1.04
N GLY A 21 26.52 32.02 -0.04
CA GLY A 21 26.09 31.93 1.35
C GLY A 21 25.23 30.71 1.68
N ASN A 22 25.08 29.76 0.74
CA ASN A 22 24.41 28.49 1.02
C ASN A 22 25.46 27.46 1.45
N PHE A 23 25.47 27.14 2.74
CA PHE A 23 26.36 26.15 3.37
C PHE A 23 25.66 24.82 3.68
N GLU A 24 24.44 24.62 3.17
CA GLU A 24 23.72 23.36 3.32
C GLU A 24 24.44 22.27 2.53
N LEU A 25 24.90 21.25 3.24
CA LEU A 25 25.58 20.09 2.66
C LEU A 25 24.60 19.01 2.22
N ASP A 26 23.35 19.09 2.68
CA ASP A 26 22.29 18.15 2.30
C ASP A 26 21.87 18.34 0.84
N ASP A 27 21.57 17.22 0.20
CA ASP A 27 20.97 17.20 -1.11
C ASP A 27 19.55 17.79 -1.03
N LEU A 28 19.26 18.73 -1.93
CA LEU A 28 17.91 19.24 -2.10
C LEU A 28 16.98 18.08 -2.51
N PRO A 29 15.69 18.13 -2.14
CA PRO A 29 14.73 17.14 -2.58
C PRO A 29 14.78 17.02 -4.10
N ARG A 30 15.10 15.82 -4.60
CA ARG A 30 15.16 15.56 -6.04
C ARG A 30 13.77 15.77 -6.64
N SER A 31 13.70 16.41 -7.79
CA SER A 31 12.47 16.67 -8.56
C SER A 31 11.85 15.42 -9.22
N GLY A 32 12.11 14.24 -8.66
CA GLY A 32 11.49 12.96 -9.02
C GLY A 32 10.54 12.50 -7.93
N GLY A 33 9.69 13.42 -7.43
CA GLY A 33 8.70 13.13 -6.40
C GLY A 33 7.77 11.98 -6.79
N PRO A 34 7.17 11.27 -5.83
CA PRO A 34 6.16 10.25 -6.13
C PRO A 34 5.07 10.91 -6.97
N MET A 35 4.68 10.25 -8.06
CA MET A 35 3.49 10.60 -8.83
C MET A 35 2.36 10.83 -7.81
N GLU A 36 1.69 11.99 -7.84
CA GLU A 36 0.52 12.26 -7.00
C GLU A 36 -0.59 11.31 -7.42
N LEU A 37 -0.53 10.10 -6.87
CA LEU A 37 -1.61 9.15 -6.95
C LEU A 37 -2.64 9.56 -5.93
N ASP A 38 -3.90 9.60 -6.36
CA ASP A 38 -5.00 9.84 -5.45
C ASP A 38 -5.15 8.62 -4.52
N VAL A 39 -4.50 8.72 -3.36
CA VAL A 39 -4.51 7.70 -2.31
C VAL A 39 -5.93 7.45 -1.81
N TYR A 40 -6.80 8.48 -1.82
CA TYR A 40 -8.18 8.34 -1.40
C TYR A 40 -8.95 7.46 -2.39
N LEU A 41 -8.80 7.72 -3.68
CA LEU A 41 -9.42 6.93 -4.73
C LEU A 41 -8.91 5.47 -4.74
N LEU A 42 -7.60 5.26 -4.56
CA LEU A 42 -7.03 3.91 -4.43
C LEU A 42 -7.65 3.14 -3.25
N LYS A 43 -7.87 3.82 -2.12
CA LYS A 43 -8.45 3.22 -0.92
C LYS A 43 -9.91 2.84 -1.15
N GLN A 44 -10.68 3.74 -1.77
CA GLN A 44 -12.08 3.51 -2.11
C GLN A 44 -12.23 2.29 -3.03
N LEU A 45 -11.45 2.21 -4.12
CA LEU A 45 -11.49 1.08 -5.05
C LEU A 45 -11.14 -0.25 -4.38
N THR A 46 -10.17 -0.24 -3.45
CA THR A 46 -9.74 -1.44 -2.72
C THR A 46 -10.80 -1.90 -1.69
N GLU A 47 -11.57 -0.97 -1.13
CA GLU A 47 -12.65 -1.27 -0.18
C GLU A 47 -13.92 -1.74 -0.89
N GLU A 48 -14.22 -1.20 -2.08
CA GLU A 48 -15.35 -1.61 -2.91
C GLU A 48 -15.16 -3.05 -3.45
N ASP A 49 -13.99 -3.35 -4.01
CA ASP A 49 -13.66 -4.69 -4.46
C ASP A 49 -12.19 -5.07 -4.16
N PRO A 50 -11.95 -5.85 -3.08
CA PRO A 50 -10.60 -6.27 -2.70
C PRO A 50 -10.00 -7.31 -3.66
N ARG A 51 -10.74 -7.78 -4.67
CA ARG A 51 -10.27 -8.77 -5.66
C ARG A 51 -9.69 -8.14 -6.92
N LEU A 52 -9.75 -6.81 -7.04
CA LEU A 52 -9.21 -6.11 -8.20
C LEU A 52 -7.71 -6.38 -8.36
N THR A 53 -7.29 -6.54 -9.61
CA THR A 53 -5.87 -6.70 -9.94
C THR A 53 -5.17 -5.35 -9.96
N LEU A 54 -3.85 -5.34 -9.69
CA LEU A 54 -3.02 -4.13 -9.77
C LEU A 54 -3.13 -3.42 -11.12
N ARG A 55 -3.30 -4.18 -12.22
CA ARG A 55 -3.44 -3.61 -13.56
C ARG A 55 -4.79 -2.89 -13.74
N CYS A 56 -5.88 -3.47 -13.24
CA CYS A 56 -7.19 -2.81 -13.29
C CYS A 56 -7.19 -1.50 -12.47
N LEU A 57 -6.58 -1.53 -11.28
CA LEU A 57 -6.40 -0.33 -10.47
C LEU A 57 -5.54 0.72 -11.20
N ALA A 58 -4.45 0.29 -11.84
CA ALA A 58 -3.57 1.16 -12.61
C ALA A 58 -4.28 1.83 -13.79
N GLU A 59 -5.12 1.07 -14.52
CA GLU A 59 -5.95 1.59 -15.62
C GLU A 59 -6.97 2.62 -15.12
N GLN A 60 -7.64 2.37 -14.00
CA GLN A 60 -8.61 3.30 -13.41
C GLN A 60 -7.94 4.58 -12.87
N LEU A 61 -6.75 4.44 -12.31
CA LEU A 61 -5.99 5.55 -11.72
C LEU A 61 -5.08 6.27 -12.73
N GLY A 62 -5.01 5.80 -13.98
CA GLY A 62 -4.17 6.38 -15.03
C GLY A 62 -2.66 6.33 -14.72
N CYS A 63 -2.21 5.32 -13.98
CA CYS A 63 -0.83 5.20 -13.52
C CYS A 63 -0.23 3.84 -13.90
N SER A 64 1.07 3.63 -13.63
CA SER A 64 1.70 2.32 -13.80
C SER A 64 1.45 1.40 -12.60
N HIS A 65 1.28 0.10 -12.86
CA HIS A 65 1.02 -0.91 -11.81
C HIS A 65 2.05 -0.92 -10.67
N THR A 66 3.32 -0.60 -10.94
CA THR A 66 4.40 -0.53 -9.93
C THR A 66 4.16 0.58 -8.90
N VAL A 67 3.54 1.68 -9.32
CA VAL A 67 3.24 2.81 -8.43
C VAL A 67 2.04 2.45 -7.55
N VAL A 68 1.03 1.78 -8.11
CA VAL A 68 -0.09 1.21 -7.34
C VAL A 68 0.40 0.23 -6.29
N GLU A 69 1.28 -0.71 -6.66
CA GLU A 69 1.86 -1.68 -5.74
C GLU A 69 2.62 -1.00 -4.60
N LYS A 70 3.44 0.01 -4.92
CA LYS A 70 4.17 0.79 -3.92
C LYS A 70 3.22 1.45 -2.91
N HIS A 71 2.17 2.11 -3.38
CA HIS A 71 1.22 2.78 -2.49
C HIS A 71 0.35 1.80 -1.69
N LEU A 72 -0.01 0.63 -2.24
CA LEU A 72 -0.71 -0.39 -1.47
C LEU A 72 0.16 -0.94 -0.33
N ASN A 73 1.47 -1.06 -0.55
CA ASN A 73 2.41 -1.41 0.51
C ASN A 73 2.54 -0.29 1.56
N GLU A 74 2.56 0.98 1.16
CA GLU A 74 2.53 2.13 2.09
C GLU A 74 1.22 2.20 2.91
N LEU A 75 0.12 1.66 2.37
CA LEU A 75 -1.19 1.58 3.02
C LEU A 75 -1.40 0.32 3.88
N ASP A 76 -0.38 -0.55 4.01
CA ASP A 76 -0.49 -1.86 4.67
C ASP A 76 -1.64 -2.73 4.12
N LYS A 77 -1.88 -2.66 2.81
CA LYS A 77 -2.86 -3.48 2.08
C LYS A 77 -2.17 -4.52 1.19
N PRO A 78 -1.54 -5.56 1.76
CA PRO A 78 -0.95 -6.62 0.96
C PRO A 78 -2.05 -7.45 0.30
N TRP A 79 -1.73 -7.99 -0.87
CA TRP A 79 -2.59 -8.95 -1.53
C TRP A 79 -2.72 -10.26 -0.73
N LYS A 80 -3.93 -10.81 -0.67
CA LYS A 80 -4.24 -12.04 0.07
C LYS A 80 -5.10 -12.96 -0.79
N TYR A 81 -4.85 -14.27 -0.66
CA TYR A 81 -5.71 -15.28 -1.25
C TYR A 81 -7.09 -15.30 -0.60
N GLY A 82 -8.12 -15.58 -1.40
CA GLY A 82 -9.44 -15.89 -0.87
C GLY A 82 -9.43 -17.16 -0.04
N VAL A 83 -10.24 -17.20 1.02
CA VAL A 83 -10.47 -18.42 1.80
C VAL A 83 -11.38 -19.34 1.01
N TRP A 84 -11.01 -20.61 0.88
CA TRP A 84 -11.84 -21.60 0.22
C TRP A 84 -13.00 -22.02 1.12
N ILE A 85 -14.22 -21.92 0.61
CA ILE A 85 -15.44 -22.30 1.31
C ILE A 85 -16.04 -23.49 0.55
N PHE A 86 -16.08 -24.66 1.19
CA PHE A 86 -16.46 -25.95 0.58
C PHE A 86 -17.88 -26.00 0.00
N HIS A 87 -18.80 -25.18 0.50
CA HIS A 87 -20.22 -25.24 0.17
C HIS A 87 -20.84 -23.85 0.13
N GLU A 88 -21.61 -23.59 -0.92
CA GLU A 88 -22.47 -22.42 -1.03
C GLU A 88 -23.73 -22.69 -0.20
N LEU A 89 -23.85 -22.00 0.94
CA LEU A 89 -24.95 -22.20 1.86
C LEU A 89 -26.17 -21.42 1.40
N SER A 90 -27.34 -22.06 1.41
CA SER A 90 -28.61 -21.35 1.25
C SER A 90 -28.90 -20.48 2.48
N GLN A 91 -29.76 -19.47 2.32
CA GLN A 91 -30.18 -18.60 3.41
C GLN A 91 -30.76 -19.39 4.59
N HIS A 92 -31.55 -20.44 4.30
CA HIS A 92 -32.09 -21.33 5.33
C HIS A 92 -30.98 -22.09 6.08
N GLN A 93 -29.97 -22.61 5.36
CA GLN A 93 -28.85 -23.32 5.97
C GLN A 93 -27.99 -22.40 6.85
N LEU A 94 -27.81 -21.13 6.44
CA LEU A 94 -27.11 -20.12 7.25
C LEU A 94 -27.84 -19.87 8.57
N GLN A 95 -29.16 -19.64 8.51
CA GLN A 95 -29.97 -19.37 9.70
C GLN A 95 -29.96 -20.55 10.66
N HIS A 96 -30.23 -21.75 10.16
CA HIS A 96 -30.24 -22.97 10.97
C HIS A 96 -28.88 -23.20 11.68
N ARG A 97 -27.76 -22.94 10.99
CA ARG A 97 -26.44 -23.04 11.61
C ARG A 97 -26.23 -22.02 12.71
N ALA A 98 -26.70 -20.78 12.52
CA ALA A 98 -26.60 -19.74 13.55
C ALA A 98 -27.42 -20.11 14.79
N ASP A 99 -28.66 -20.59 14.59
CA ASP A 99 -29.57 -20.97 15.67
C ASP A 99 -28.99 -22.11 16.51
N VAL A 100 -28.53 -23.19 15.86
CA VAL A 100 -27.89 -24.32 16.55
C VAL A 100 -26.64 -23.89 17.33
N CYS A 101 -25.79 -23.03 16.76
CA CYS A 101 -24.63 -22.52 17.47
C CYS A 101 -25.03 -21.69 18.69
N MET A 102 -26.08 -20.87 18.62
CA MET A 102 -26.58 -20.09 19.75
C MET A 102 -27.09 -21.00 20.88
N ASP A 103 -27.88 -22.03 20.55
CA ASP A 103 -28.41 -22.99 21.52
C ASP A 103 -27.29 -23.76 22.23
N LEU A 104 -26.27 -24.20 21.47
CA LEU A 104 -25.10 -24.89 22.02
C LEU A 104 -24.28 -23.97 22.95
N MET A 105 -24.11 -22.70 22.59
CA MET A 105 -23.41 -21.72 23.44
C MET A 105 -24.18 -21.44 24.74
N ILE A 106 -25.51 -21.31 24.67
CA ILE A 106 -26.35 -21.06 25.85
C ILE A 106 -26.32 -22.26 26.78
N SER A 107 -26.51 -23.47 26.24
CA SER A 107 -26.49 -24.69 27.05
C SER A 107 -25.15 -24.87 27.76
N HIS A 108 -24.01 -24.63 27.08
CA HIS A 108 -22.69 -24.72 27.72
C HIS A 108 -22.50 -23.73 28.89
N ARG A 109 -23.08 -22.54 28.84
CA ARG A 109 -23.00 -21.55 29.94
C ARG A 109 -23.83 -21.94 31.15
N ASN A 110 -24.87 -22.76 30.97
CA ASN A 110 -25.75 -23.19 32.06
C ASN A 110 -25.17 -24.37 32.86
N TYR A 111 -24.07 -24.98 32.40
CA TYR A 111 -23.40 -26.11 33.06
C TYR A 111 -22.06 -25.74 33.73
N GLN A 112 -21.72 -24.43 33.80
CA GLN A 112 -20.61 -23.89 34.59
C GLN A 112 -21.15 -23.15 35.81
#